data_AF-A0A846E9B5-F1
#
_entry.id   AF-A0A846E9B5-F1
#
_cell.length_a   1.000
_cell.length_b   1.000
_cell.length_c   1.000
_cell.angle_alpha   90.00
_cell.angle_beta   90.00
_cell.angle_gamma   90.00
#
_symmetry.space_group_name_H-M   'P 1'
#
loop_
_entity.id
_entity.type
_entity.pdbx_description
1 polymer ?
#
loop_
_entity_poly.entity_id
_entity_poly.type
_entity_poly.pdbx_seq_one_letter_code
_entity_poly.pdbx_strand_id
1 'polypeptide(L)'
;MEPIPLPSHIHYELLLQLLERQTWFAVSQKSPQQEQVHQLIITLRKALAQQRQLEASCQRANLPIEYRWSVNEPPTAQKVAKQDGVEAPPPKMPPD
;
A
#
# COMPACT_ATOMS: atom_id res chain seq x y z
N MET A 1 -12.23 13.35 9.09
CA MET A 1 -12.58 11.92 8.94
C MET A 1 -11.31 11.12 9.18
N GLU A 2 -11.42 9.96 9.83
CA GLU A 2 -10.30 9.03 9.92
C GLU A 2 -9.94 8.52 8.52
N PRO A 3 -8.65 8.33 8.20
CA PRO A 3 -8.24 7.83 6.91
C PRO A 3 -8.75 6.41 6.69
N ILE A 4 -9.14 6.11 5.45
CA ILE A 4 -9.55 4.76 5.06
C ILE A 4 -8.29 3.89 5.01
N PRO A 5 -8.20 2.83 5.84
CA PRO A 5 -7.05 1.95 5.81
C PRO A 5 -7.13 1.05 4.56
N LEU A 6 -6.14 1.14 3.69
CA LEU A 6 -5.98 0.27 2.53
C LEU A 6 -4.69 -0.55 2.65
N PRO A 7 -4.67 -1.80 2.17
CA PRO A 7 -3.44 -2.60 2.16
C PRO A 7 -2.42 -1.98 1.21
N SER A 8 -1.15 -1.93 1.61
CA SER A 8 -0.09 -1.46 0.71
C SER A 8 0.06 -2.40 -0.50
N HIS A 9 0.32 -1.84 -1.70
CA HIS A 9 0.44 -2.59 -2.95
C HIS A 9 1.50 -3.69 -2.93
N ILE A 10 2.57 -3.46 -2.18
CA ILE A 10 3.69 -4.38 -1.98
C ILE A 10 3.26 -5.77 -1.47
N HIS A 11 2.12 -5.89 -0.77
CA HIS A 11 1.57 -7.20 -0.39
C HIS A 11 1.23 -8.05 -1.60
N TYR A 12 0.55 -7.45 -2.59
CA TYR A 12 0.17 -8.16 -3.80
C TYR A 12 1.41 -8.51 -4.62
N GLU A 13 2.40 -7.62 -4.68
CA GLU A 13 3.64 -7.87 -5.40
C GLU A 13 4.44 -9.03 -4.80
N LEU A 14 4.59 -9.07 -3.47
CA LEU A 14 5.28 -10.18 -2.79
C LEU A 14 4.56 -11.52 -3.00
N LEU A 15 3.23 -11.54 -2.87
CA LEU A 15 2.43 -12.74 -3.12
C LEU A 15 2.54 -13.19 -4.59
N LEU A 16 2.47 -12.26 -5.53
CA LEU A 16 2.63 -12.56 -6.96
C LEU A 16 4.03 -13.10 -7.26
N GLN A 17 5.08 -12.48 -6.73
CA GLN A 17 6.46 -12.96 -6.92
C GLN A 17 6.67 -14.36 -6.33
N LEU A 18 6.12 -14.65 -5.15
CA LEU A 18 6.18 -15.98 -4.55
C LEU A 18 5.50 -17.03 -5.44
N LEU A 19 4.28 -16.72 -5.90
CA LEU A 19 3.51 -17.63 -6.75
C LEU A 19 4.18 -17.86 -8.10
N GLU A 20 4.67 -16.80 -8.74
CA GLU A 20 5.28 -16.87 -10.07
C GLU A 20 6.67 -17.49 -10.05
N ARG A 21 7.49 -17.17 -9.04
CA ARG A 21 8.93 -17.56 -9.02
C ARG A 21 9.21 -18.82 -8.23
N GLN A 22 8.35 -19.20 -7.29
CA GLN A 22 8.56 -20.37 -6.45
C GLN A 22 7.46 -21.41 -6.69
N THR A 23 6.20 -21.05 -6.44
CA THR A 23 5.10 -22.03 -6.48
C THR A 23 4.86 -22.55 -7.88
N TRP A 24 4.82 -21.69 -8.89
CA TRP A 24 4.64 -22.08 -10.29
C TRP A 24 5.73 -23.04 -10.78
N PHE A 25 6.99 -22.81 -10.38
CA PHE A 25 8.12 -23.64 -10.75
C PHE A 25 8.18 -24.96 -9.95
N ALA A 26 7.73 -24.95 -8.70
CA ALA A 26 7.69 -26.14 -7.85
C ALA A 26 6.56 -27.11 -8.24
N VAL A 27 5.51 -26.61 -8.88
CA VAL A 27 4.35 -27.40 -9.28
C VAL A 27 4.60 -28.08 -10.63
N SER A 28 4.30 -29.38 -10.72
CA SER A 28 4.48 -30.15 -11.95
C SER A 28 3.54 -29.67 -13.07
N GLN A 29 4.07 -29.59 -14.30
CA GLN A 29 3.40 -29.09 -15.52
C GLN A 29 2.15 -29.87 -15.97
N LYS A 30 1.76 -30.93 -15.26
CA LYS A 30 0.57 -31.75 -15.55
C LYS A 30 -0.31 -31.97 -14.32
N SER A 31 -0.08 -31.19 -13.28
CA SER A 31 -0.80 -31.32 -12.03
C SER A 31 -1.95 -30.31 -11.98
N PRO A 32 -3.12 -30.68 -11.42
CA PRO A 32 -4.24 -29.75 -11.27
C PRO A 32 -3.87 -28.54 -10.42
N GLN A 33 -2.84 -28.64 -9.58
CA GLN A 33 -2.31 -27.54 -8.78
C GLN A 33 -1.73 -26.42 -9.66
N GLN A 34 -1.25 -26.71 -10.88
CA GLN A 34 -0.72 -25.67 -11.76
C GLN A 34 -1.82 -24.69 -12.17
N GLU A 35 -2.97 -25.21 -12.59
CA GLU A 35 -4.13 -24.39 -12.93
C GLU A 35 -4.64 -23.59 -11.72
N GLN A 36 -4.61 -24.19 -10.53
CA GLN A 36 -4.95 -23.49 -9.29
C GLN A 36 -4.00 -22.32 -9.00
N VAL A 37 -2.69 -22.50 -9.18
CA VAL A 37 -1.70 -21.42 -9.03
C VAL A 37 -1.91 -20.33 -10.08
N HIS A 38 -2.16 -20.71 -11.34
CA HIS A 38 -2.46 -19.75 -12.40
C HIS A 38 -3.70 -18.90 -12.07
N GLN A 39 -4.78 -19.55 -11.63
CA GLN A 39 -6.01 -18.89 -11.25
C GLN A 39 -5.83 -17.96 -10.04
N LEU A 40 -4.97 -18.35 -9.09
CA LEU A 40 -4.64 -17.53 -7.93
C LEU A 40 -3.89 -16.26 -8.36
N ILE A 41 -2.90 -16.38 -9.25
CA ILE A 41 -2.17 -15.23 -9.82
C ILE A 41 -3.15 -14.27 -10.53
N ILE A 42 -4.05 -14.80 -11.36
CA ILE A 42 -5.06 -13.99 -12.06
C ILE A 42 -5.95 -13.24 -11.07
N THR A 43 -6.42 -13.93 -10.03
CA THR A 43 -7.28 -13.36 -9.00
C THR A 43 -6.59 -12.22 -8.26
N LEU A 44 -5.32 -12.40 -7.87
CA LEU A 44 -4.55 -11.37 -7.19
C LEU A 44 -4.32 -10.12 -8.07
N ARG A 45 -4.02 -10.31 -9.35
CA ARG A 45 -3.89 -9.18 -10.30
C ARG A 45 -5.20 -8.42 -10.46
N LYS A 46 -6.34 -9.13 -10.50
CA LYS A 46 -7.68 -8.51 -10.53
C LYS A 46 -7.97 -7.74 -9.24
N ALA A 47 -7.65 -8.31 -8.08
CA ALA A 47 -7.82 -7.66 -6.79
C ALA A 47 -6.99 -6.36 -6.71
N LEU A 48 -5.74 -6.37 -7.18
CA LEU A 48 -4.90 -5.18 -7.27
C LEU A 48 -5.50 -4.09 -8.16
N ALA A 49 -6.05 -4.47 -9.32
CA ALA A 49 -6.73 -3.53 -10.21
C ALA A 49 -7.98 -2.91 -9.56
N GLN A 50 -8.77 -3.73 -8.85
CA GLN A 50 -9.95 -3.27 -8.11
C GLN A 50 -9.57 -2.32 -6.97
N GLN A 51 -8.48 -2.62 -6.24
CA GLN A 51 -7.99 -1.71 -5.21
C GLN A 51 -7.60 -0.35 -5.78
N ARG A 52 -6.88 -0.31 -6.91
CA ARG A 52 -6.55 0.96 -7.58
C ARG A 52 -7.79 1.75 -7.99
N GLN A 53 -8.84 1.07 -8.43
CA GLN A 53 -10.11 1.71 -8.74
C GLN A 53 -10.78 2.29 -7.47
N LEU A 54 -10.71 1.57 -6.34
CA LEU A 54 -11.17 2.06 -5.05
C LEU A 54 -10.37 3.29 -4.59
N GLU A 55 -9.04 3.26 -4.68
CA GLU A 55 -8.16 4.39 -4.37
C GLU A 55 -8.51 5.62 -5.20
N ALA A 56 -8.68 5.46 -6.51
CA ALA A 56 -9.12 6.54 -7.38
C ALA A 56 -10.50 7.08 -7.00
N SER A 57 -11.41 6.21 -6.53
CA SER A 57 -12.72 6.63 -6.02
C SER A 57 -12.61 7.44 -4.74
N CYS A 58 -11.79 6.99 -3.78
CA CYS A 58 -11.51 7.69 -2.54
C CYS A 58 -10.87 9.06 -2.81
N GLN A 59 -9.89 9.13 -3.72
CA GLN A 59 -9.26 10.38 -4.14
C GLN A 59 -10.28 11.35 -4.76
N ARG A 60 -11.16 10.88 -5.65
CA ARG A 60 -12.24 11.71 -6.24
C ARG A 60 -13.22 12.22 -5.18
N ALA A 61 -13.48 11.42 -4.15
CA ALA A 61 -14.34 11.80 -3.03
C ALA A 61 -13.61 12.62 -1.94
N ASN A 62 -12.33 12.97 -2.16
CA ASN A 62 -11.48 13.66 -1.20
C ASN A 62 -11.38 12.94 0.17
N LEU A 63 -11.46 11.61 0.14
CA LEU A 63 -11.33 10.76 1.31
C LEU A 63 -9.85 10.43 1.54
N PRO A 64 -9.30 10.72 2.74
CA PRO A 64 -7.91 10.41 3.04
C PRO A 64 -7.70 8.90 3.07
N ILE A 65 -6.59 8.43 2.47
CA ILE A 65 -6.19 7.02 2.43
C ILE A 65 -4.94 6.85 3.29
N GLU A 66 -4.92 5.80 4.10
CA GLU A 66 -3.74 5.36 4.83
C GLU A 66 -3.35 3.96 4.37
N TYR A 67 -2.14 3.81 3.84
CA TYR A 67 -1.62 2.49 3.47
C TYR A 67 -1.05 1.79 4.69
N ARG A 68 -1.44 0.53 4.90
CA ARG A 68 -0.95 -0.30 6.01
C ARG A 68 -0.21 -1.52 5.50
N TRP A 69 0.84 -1.92 6.21
CA TRP A 69 1.58 -3.19 6.01
C TRP A 69 1.00 -4.32 6.88
N SER A 70 0.34 -4.00 7.99
CA SER A 70 -0.21 -5.01 8.88
C SER A 70 -1.44 -4.49 9.60
N VAL A 71 -2.32 -5.42 9.96
CA VAL A 71 -3.50 -5.11 10.78
C VAL A 71 -3.10 -4.67 12.20
N ASN A 72 -1.89 -5.03 12.64
CA ASN A 72 -1.36 -4.71 13.98
C ASN A 72 -0.55 -3.41 14.04
N GLU A 73 -0.58 -2.54 13.03
CA GLU A 73 0.14 -1.27 13.10
C GLU A 73 -0.51 -0.32 14.14
N PRO A 74 0.26 0.21 15.10
CA PRO A 74 -0.26 1.20 16.04
C PRO A 74 -0.64 2.49 15.30
N PRO A 75 -1.76 3.17 15.63
CA PRO A 75 -2.29 4.34 14.90
C PRO A 75 -1.41 5.60 14.83
N THR A 76 -0.12 5.55 15.18
CA THR A 76 0.66 6.75 15.56
C THR A 76 1.95 6.97 14.78
N ALA A 77 2.36 6.08 13.87
CA ALA A 77 3.70 6.16 13.29
C ALA A 77 3.87 7.08 12.04
N GLN A 78 2.82 7.73 11.52
CA GLN A 78 2.92 8.50 10.25
C GLN A 78 2.61 10.00 10.34
N LYS A 79 2.59 10.61 11.55
CA LYS A 79 2.41 12.07 11.69
C LYS A 79 3.70 12.91 11.64
N VAL A 80 4.87 12.30 11.52
CA VAL A 80 6.17 13.02 11.55
C VAL A 80 6.77 13.14 10.15
N ALA A 81 6.12 13.87 9.24
CA ALA A 81 6.78 14.30 7.99
C ALA A 81 6.20 15.58 7.36
N LYS A 82 5.22 16.25 7.97
CA LYS A 82 4.60 17.40 7.32
C LYS A 82 4.14 18.51 8.27
N GLN A 83 4.94 18.81 9.29
CA GLN A 83 4.84 20.04 10.07
C GLN A 83 6.21 20.43 10.61
N ASP A 84 7.12 20.90 9.74
CA ASP A 84 8.20 21.80 10.16
C ASP A 84 8.58 22.66 8.96
N GLY A 85 7.97 23.83 8.95
CA GLY A 85 8.13 24.87 7.94
C GLY A 85 7.43 26.15 8.40
N VAL A 86 7.46 26.42 9.71
CA VAL A 86 7.21 27.76 10.24
C VAL A 86 8.58 28.41 10.31
N GLU A 87 8.92 29.12 9.24
CA GLU A 87 10.06 30.02 9.19
C GLU A 87 9.91 31.06 10.30
N ALA A 88 10.80 31.00 11.30
CA ALA A 88 10.83 31.94 12.41
C ALA A 88 11.23 33.35 11.90
N PRO A 89 10.61 34.43 12.38
CA PRO A 89 11.01 35.78 11.99
C PRO A 89 12.41 36.11 12.54
N PRO A 90 13.25 36.87 11.80
CA PRO A 90 14.60 37.19 12.24
C PRO A 90 14.60 38.09 13.50
N PRO A 91 15.64 37.97 14.36
CA PRO A 91 15.70 38.67 15.64
C PRO A 91 15.92 40.18 15.46
N LYS A 92 15.21 40.97 16.28
CA LYS A 92 15.37 42.43 16.37
C LYS A 92 16.75 42.77 16.95
N MET A 93 17.47 43.67 16.26
CA MET A 93 18.75 44.25 16.68
C MET A 93 18.56 45.16 17.92
N PRO A 94 19.44 45.11 18.94
CA PRO A 94 19.37 46.02 20.10
C PRO A 94 19.98 47.40 19.78
N PRO A 95 19.65 48.45 20.56
CA PRO A 95 20.01 49.83 20.25
C PRO A 95 21.42 50.20 20.74
N ASP A 96 22.06 51.12 20.01
CA ASP A 96 23.10 52.05 20.50
C ASP A 96 22.48 53.46 20.51
#